data_AF-A0A958U7Q6-F1
#
_entry.id   AF-A0A958U7Q6-F1
#
_cell.length_a   1.000
_cell.length_b   1.000
_cell.length_c   1.000
_cell.angle_alpha   90.00
_cell.angle_beta   90.00
_cell.angle_gamma   90.00
#
_symmetry.space_group_name_H-M   'P 1'
#
loop_
_entity.id
_entity.type
_entity.pdbx_description
1 polymer ?
#
loop_
_entity_poly.entity_id
_entity_poly.type
_entity_poly.pdbx_seq_one_letter_code
_entity_poly.pdbx_strand_id
1 'polypeptide(L)' 'IGIAQYDPTAKIYIFDRYGKLLKQISPSGQGWDGTYNGSPLPSSDYWFRVEYTEDGNNKTFTGHFTLKR' A
#
# COMPACT_ATOMS: atom_id res chain seq x y z
N ILE A 1 0.05 9.43 5.11
CA ILE A 1 1.46 8.99 4.97
C ILE A 1 2.19 10.11 4.25
N GLY A 2 3.27 10.65 4.82
CA GLY A 2 3.95 11.87 4.33
C GLY A 2 4.51 11.81 2.90
N ILE A 3 4.52 10.62 2.28
CA ILE A 3 5.00 10.40 0.91
C ILE A 3 4.23 11.21 -0.15
N ALA A 4 2.96 11.55 0.07
CA ALA A 4 2.17 12.33 -0.89
C ALA A 4 2.71 13.76 -1.12
N GLN A 5 3.39 14.31 -0.11
CA GLN A 5 3.97 15.66 -0.16
C GLN A 5 5.29 15.68 -0.94
N TYR A 6 6.00 14.55 -0.99
CA TYR A 6 7.29 14.42 -1.66
C TYR A 6 7.15 13.87 -3.08
N ASP A 7 6.25 12.90 -3.27
CA ASP A 7 5.94 12.34 -4.58
C ASP A 7 4.44 12.01 -4.69
N PRO A 8 3.63 12.89 -5.30
CA PRO A 8 2.21 12.64 -5.51
C PRO A 8 1.94 11.56 -6.58
N THR A 9 2.95 11.18 -7.37
CA THR A 9 2.85 10.13 -8.40
C THR A 9 3.21 8.74 -7.89
N ALA A 10 3.67 8.64 -6.64
CA ALA A 10 4.00 7.38 -6.01
C ALA A 10 2.81 6.42 -6.01
N LYS A 11 3.10 5.12 -6.05
CA LYS A 11 2.09 4.05 -6.08
C LYS A 11 2.29 3.13 -4.90
N ILE A 12 1.22 2.89 -4.15
CA ILE A 12 1.22 1.96 -3.03
C ILE A 12 0.42 0.73 -3.46
N TYR A 13 1.03 -0.44 -3.36
CA TYR A 13 0.44 -1.73 -3.64
C TYR A 13 0.30 -2.50 -2.33
N ILE A 14 -0.82 -3.20 -2.17
CA ILE A 14 -1.12 -4.00 -0.98
C ILE A 14 -1.33 -5.44 -1.42
N PHE A 15 -0.72 -6.36 -0.69
CA PHE A 15 -0.70 -7.79 -0.96
C PHE A 15 -1.18 -8.59 0.25
N ASP A 16 -1.78 -9.73 0.00
CA ASP A 16 -2.02 -10.72 1.05
C ASP A 16 -0.73 -11.51 1.39
N ARG A 17 -0.83 -12.39 2.39
CA ARG A 17 0.27 -13.27 2.83
C ARG A 17 0.78 -14.25 1.77
N TYR A 18 0.06 -14.42 0.67
CA TYR A 18 0.41 -15.29 -0.45
C TYR A 18 1.01 -14.48 -1.63
N GLY A 19 1.15 -13.16 -1.50
CA GLY A 19 1.67 -12.28 -2.54
C GLY A 19 0.62 -11.85 -3.58
N LYS A 20 -0.67 -12.12 -3.36
CA LYS A 20 -1.72 -11.67 -4.27
C LYS A 20 -1.94 -10.17 -4.12
N LEU A 21 -1.89 -9.42 -5.23
CA LEU A 21 -2.23 -8.00 -5.24
C LEU A 21 -3.71 -7.81 -4.90
N LEU A 22 -3.97 -7.15 -3.77
CA LEU A 22 -5.31 -6.83 -3.27
C LEU A 22 -5.75 -5.44 -3.74
N LYS A 23 -4.85 -4.45 -3.66
CA LYS A 23 -5.21 -3.06 -3.96
C LYS A 23 -4.01 -2.28 -4.44
N GLN A 24 -4.24 -1.33 -5.33
CA GLN A 24 -3.34 -0.23 -5.62
C GLN A 24 -4.03 1.06 -5.17
N ILE A 25 -3.32 1.87 -4.38
CA ILE A 25 -3.80 3.16 -3.88
C ILE A 25 -2.78 4.25 -4.18
N SER A 26 -3.26 5.48 -4.36
CA SER A 26 -2.40 6.65 -4.43
C SER A 26 -2.11 7.16 -3.02
N PRO A 27 -0.94 7.76 -2.79
CA PRO A 27 -0.58 8.35 -1.50
C PRO A 27 -1.45 9.57 -1.16
N SER A 28 -1.97 10.26 -2.17
CA SER A 28 -2.87 11.41 -2.06
C SER A 28 -4.34 11.04 -1.86
N GLY A 29 -4.70 9.77 -2.06
CA GLY A 29 -6.06 9.26 -1.97
C GLY A 29 -6.42 8.70 -0.60
N GLN A 30 -7.63 8.16 -0.50
CA GLN A 30 -8.04 7.41 0.67
C GLN A 30 -7.19 6.14 0.78
N GLY A 31 -6.69 5.87 1.98
CA GLY A 31 -5.94 4.66 2.30
C GLY A 31 -6.77 3.39 2.12
N TRP A 32 -6.15 2.25 2.38
CA TRP A 32 -6.86 0.97 2.42
C TRP A 32 -7.46 0.71 3.79
N ASP A 33 -8.72 0.33 3.80
CA ASP A 33 -9.55 0.10 5.00
C ASP A 33 -9.66 -1.38 5.40
N GLY A 34 -8.91 -2.26 4.72
CA GLY A 34 -8.98 -3.70 4.96
C GLY A 34 -10.09 -4.43 4.18
N THR A 35 -10.67 -3.80 3.16
CA THR A 35 -11.67 -4.43 2.27
C THR A 35 -11.10 -4.81 0.91
N TYR A 36 -11.55 -5.93 0.35
CA TYR A 36 -11.25 -6.34 -1.02
C TYR A 36 -12.55 -6.60 -1.77
N ASN A 37 -12.77 -5.86 -2.87
CA ASN A 37 -14.01 -5.89 -3.65
C ASN A 37 -15.29 -5.72 -2.80
N GLY A 38 -15.24 -4.82 -1.82
CA GLY A 38 -16.36 -4.56 -0.90
C GLY A 38 -16.50 -5.56 0.24
N SER A 39 -15.73 -6.65 0.25
CA SER A 39 -15.74 -7.66 1.30
C SER A 39 -14.63 -7.41 2.33
N PRO A 40 -14.93 -7.46 3.64
CA PRO A 40 -13.92 -7.37 4.69
C PRO A 40 -12.93 -8.53 4.62
N LEU A 41 -11.63 -8.23 4.65
CA LEU A 41 -10.60 -9.25 4.75
C LEU A 41 -10.33 -9.67 6.21
N PRO A 42 -9.81 -10.89 6.43
CA PRO A 42 -9.55 -11.41 7.78
C PRO A 42 -8.42 -10.67 8.49
N SER A 43 -8.41 -10.77 9.82
CA SER A 43 -7.28 -10.33 10.64
C SER A 43 -6.07 -11.21 10.36
N SER A 44 -5.10 -10.67 9.62
CA SER A 44 -3.91 -11.38 9.12
C SER A 44 -2.81 -10.37 8.84
N ASP A 45 -1.61 -10.85 8.55
CA ASP A 45 -0.54 -10.05 7.98
C ASP A 45 -0.80 -9.72 6.51
N TYR A 46 -0.49 -8.47 6.16
CA TYR A 46 -0.56 -7.91 4.82
C TYR A 46 0.74 -7.20 4.52
N TRP A 47 1.13 -7.24 3.24
CA TRP A 47 2.35 -6.61 2.77
C TRP A 47 2.01 -5.39 1.94
N PHE A 48 2.88 -4.40 1.95
CA PHE A 48 2.77 -3.27 1.06
C PHE A 48 4.09 -2.99 0.36
N ARG A 49 3.98 -2.45 -0.87
CA ARG A 49 5.10 -1.94 -1.66
C ARG A 49 4.76 -0.52 -2.09
N VAL A 50 5.67 0.41 -1.84
CA VAL A 50 5.59 1.79 -2.30
C VAL A 50 6.66 1.99 -3.37
N GLU A 51 6.24 2.39 -4.56
CA GLU A 51 7.12 2.86 -5.63
C GLU A 51 7.03 4.38 -5.66
N TYR A 52 8.15 5.08 -5.50
CA TYR A 52 8.21 6.54 -5.49
C TYR A 52 9.52 7.03 -6.13
N THR A 53 9.52 8.26 -6.61
CA THR A 53 10.70 8.91 -7.17
C THR A 53 11.25 9.92 -6.16
N GLU A 54 12.53 9.80 -5.83
CA GLU A 54 13.25 10.72 -4.95
C GLU A 54 14.52 11.18 -5.66
N ASP A 55 14.71 12.49 -5.81
CA ASP A 55 15.85 13.10 -6.52
C ASP A 55 16.07 12.54 -7.95
N GLY A 56 14.98 12.25 -8.67
CA GLY A 56 15.02 11.68 -10.02
C GLY A 56 15.32 10.17 -10.06
N ASN A 57 15.50 9.53 -8.91
CA ASN A 57 15.74 8.09 -8.81
C ASN A 57 14.48 7.36 -8.36
N ASN A 58 14.15 6.26 -9.04
CA ASN A 58 13.04 5.41 -8.65
C ASN A 58 13.46 4.53 -7.47
N LYS A 59 12.73 4.65 -6.37
CA LYS A 59 12.92 3.88 -5.14
C LYS A 59 11.69 3.02 -4.86
N THR A 60 11.97 1.89 -4.22
CA THR A 60 10.95 0.95 -3.78
C THR A 60 11.11 0.72 -2.29
N PHE A 61 10.03 0.93 -1.55
CA PHE A 61 9.97 0.61 -0.13
C PHE A 61 8.95 -0.51 0.09
N THR A 62 9.31 -1.52 0.86
CA THR A 62 8.43 -2.63 1.19
C THR A 62 8.32 -2.79 2.70
N GLY A 63 7.16 -3.26 3.14
CA GLY A 63 6.91 -3.54 4.55
C GLY A 63 5.69 -4.44 4.72
N HIS A 64 5.36 -4.74 5.96
CA HIS A 64 4.14 -5.47 6.31
C HIS A 64 3.48 -4.88 7.55
N PHE A 65 2.20 -5.18 7.72
CA PHE A 65 1.43 -4.83 8.90
C PHE A 65 0.39 -5.92 9.16
N THR A 66 0.04 -6.08 10.43
CA THR A 66 -1.03 -6.98 10.84
C THR A 66 -2.33 -6.19 10.92
N LEU A 67 -3.36 -6.62 10.18
CA LEU A 67 -4.70 -6.07 10.32
C LEU A 67 -5.34 -6.66 11.58
N LYS A 68 -5.64 -5.82 12.57
CA LYS A 68 -6.37 -6.21 13.79
C LYS A 68 -7.80 -5.66 13.71
N ARG A 69 -8.77 -6.44 14.22
CA ARG A 69 -10.16 -6.01 14.44
C ARG A 69 -10.48 -5.96 15.92
#